data_AF-A0A2H0MK52-F1
#
_entry.id   AF-A0A2H0MK52-F1
#
_cell.length_a   1.000
_cell.length_b   1.000
_cell.length_c   1.000
_cell.angle_alpha   90.00
_cell.angle_beta   90.00
_cell.angle_gamma   90.00
#
_symmetry.space_group_name_H-M   'P 1'
#
loop_
_entity.id
_entity.type
_entity.pdbx_description
1 polymer ?
#
loop_
_entity_poly.entity_id
_entity_poly.type
_entity_poly.pdbx_seq_one_letter_code
_entity_poly.pdbx_strand_id
1 'polypeptide(L)'
;MILGWDDIGGPTLFSFLTWVGLTGLFYLVCFTAILHVLDDLTQNRWTKIPAMWFAALPAAGLMVALNYKPVVLCVLMLGSNWFRIQNLKDPGHSKFGNRVTRWTLFYVASYGYILSLPFLVYYFDSLLSQ
;
A
#
# COMPACT_ATOMS: atom_id res chain seq x y z
N MET A 1 5.82 6.76 20.61
CA MET A 1 6.94 6.48 21.54
C MET A 1 7.96 5.67 20.75
N ILE A 2 9.10 6.26 20.41
CA ILE A 2 10.19 5.57 19.69
C ILE A 2 10.89 4.68 20.71
N LEU A 3 10.81 3.35 20.53
CA LEU A 3 11.56 2.41 21.35
C LEU A 3 13.05 2.52 20.97
N GLY A 4 13.88 2.80 21.97
CA GLY A 4 15.33 2.67 21.87
C GLY A 4 15.74 1.21 21.71
N TRP A 5 16.95 0.99 21.19
CA TRP A 5 17.54 -0.35 20.99
C TRP A 5 17.60 -1.20 22.28
N ASP A 6 17.46 -0.58 23.45
CA ASP A 6 17.48 -1.23 24.77
C ASP A 6 16.20 -2.02 25.12
N ASP A 7 15.10 -1.88 24.37
CA ASP A 7 13.83 -2.60 24.64
C ASP A 7 13.70 -3.93 23.87
N ILE A 8 14.73 -4.31 23.11
CA ILE A 8 14.79 -5.54 22.31
C ILE A 8 15.14 -6.71 23.25
N GLY A 9 14.25 -7.07 24.16
CA GLY A 9 14.48 -8.22 25.07
C GLY A 9 13.36 -8.64 26.01
N GLY A 10 12.22 -7.94 26.06
CA GLY A 10 11.17 -8.18 27.06
C GLY A 10 9.73 -8.13 26.53
N PRO A 11 8.69 -8.09 27.40
CA PRO A 11 7.27 -8.00 27.00
C PRO A 11 6.93 -6.80 26.10
N THR A 12 7.81 -5.79 26.05
CA THR A 12 7.79 -4.67 25.09
C THR A 12 7.99 -5.09 23.64
N LEU A 13 8.73 -6.17 23.37
CA LEU A 13 8.93 -6.75 22.03
C LEU A 13 7.62 -7.33 21.46
N PHE A 14 6.82 -8.00 22.31
CA PHE A 14 5.49 -8.49 21.93
C PHE A 14 4.52 -7.34 21.65
N SER A 15 4.53 -6.31 22.49
CA SER A 15 3.72 -5.10 22.26
C SER A 15 4.14 -4.37 20.98
N PHE A 16 5.44 -4.30 20.69
CA PHE A 16 5.97 -3.76 19.44
C PHE A 16 5.54 -4.60 18.23
N LEU A 17 5.70 -5.93 18.27
CA LEU A 17 5.26 -6.82 17.19
C LEU A 17 3.76 -6.71 16.95
N THR A 18 2.98 -6.61 18.02
CA THR A 18 1.52 -6.46 17.94
C THR A 18 1.14 -5.12 17.32
N TRP A 19 1.83 -4.03 17.70
CA TRP A 19 1.63 -2.71 17.11
C TRP A 19 2.01 -2.66 15.63
N VAL A 20 3.18 -3.20 15.26
CA VAL A 20 3.62 -3.32 13.86
C VAL A 20 2.64 -4.21 13.08
N GLY A 21 2.22 -5.33 13.67
CA GLY A 21 1.31 -6.29 13.07
C GLY A 21 -0.08 -5.71 12.80
N LEU A 22 -0.74 -5.15 13.82
CA LEU A 22 -2.07 -4.55 13.65
C LEU A 22 -2.04 -3.38 12.68
N THR A 23 -1.02 -2.52 12.76
CA THR A 23 -1.02 -1.32 11.91
C THR A 23 -0.58 -1.64 10.49
N GLY A 24 0.37 -2.56 10.31
CA GLY A 24 0.67 -3.12 9.00
C GLY A 24 -0.55 -3.79 8.38
N LEU A 25 -1.32 -4.54 9.17
CA LEU A 25 -2.56 -5.17 8.73
C LEU A 25 -3.63 -4.14 8.36
N PHE A 26 -3.83 -3.11 9.17
CA PHE A 26 -4.76 -2.00 8.88
C PHE A 26 -4.42 -1.34 7.54
N TYR A 27 -3.16 -0.99 7.31
CA TYR A 27 -2.72 -0.42 6.04
C TYR A 27 -2.85 -1.37 4.87
N LEU A 28 -2.60 -2.67 5.08
CA LEU A 28 -2.81 -3.70 4.07
C LEU A 28 -4.28 -3.80 3.66
N VAL A 29 -5.20 -3.80 4.62
CA VAL A 29 -6.64 -3.81 4.37
C VAL A 29 -7.06 -2.54 3.64
N CYS A 30 -6.60 -1.36 4.07
CA CYS A 30 -6.88 -0.11 3.36
C CYS A 30 -6.32 -0.10 1.93
N PHE A 31 -5.09 -0.57 1.74
CA PHE A 31 -4.43 -0.66 0.44
C PHE A 31 -5.22 -1.58 -0.50
N THR A 32 -5.53 -2.80 -0.06
CA THR A 32 -6.29 -3.77 -0.84
C THR A 32 -7.71 -3.25 -1.15
N ALA A 33 -8.38 -2.63 -0.18
CA ALA A 33 -9.69 -2.03 -0.38
C ALA A 33 -9.67 -0.91 -1.43
N ILE A 34 -8.72 0.02 -1.32
CA ILE A 34 -8.50 1.11 -2.29
C ILE A 34 -8.27 0.52 -3.68
N LEU A 35 -7.37 -0.48 -3.80
CA LEU A 35 -7.10 -1.13 -5.07
C LEU A 35 -8.34 -1.80 -5.67
N HIS A 36 -9.16 -2.47 -4.87
CA HIS A 36 -10.38 -3.11 -5.34
C HIS A 36 -11.45 -2.09 -5.76
N VAL A 37 -11.65 -1.03 -4.99
CA VAL A 37 -12.57 0.06 -5.31
C VAL A 37 -12.14 0.77 -6.59
N LEU A 38 -10.85 1.09 -6.72
CA LEU A 38 -10.32 1.71 -7.94
C LEU A 38 -10.41 0.78 -9.14
N ASP A 39 -10.16 -0.52 -8.97
CA ASP A 39 -10.32 -1.51 -10.04
C ASP A 39 -11.76 -1.57 -10.54
N ASP A 40 -12.75 -1.55 -9.64
CA ASP A 40 -14.17 -1.57 -9.99
C ASP A 40 -14.63 -0.22 -10.60
N LEU A 41 -14.10 0.91 -10.12
CA LEU A 41 -14.43 2.25 -10.63
C LEU A 41 -13.81 2.54 -12.00
N THR A 42 -12.53 2.21 -12.20
CA THR A 42 -11.81 2.51 -13.45
C THR A 42 -11.95 1.41 -14.50
N GLN A 43 -12.45 0.23 -14.11
CA GLN A 43 -12.63 -0.93 -14.99
C GLN A 43 -11.40 -1.24 -15.86
N ASN A 44 -10.20 -1.03 -15.29
CA ASN A 44 -8.91 -1.24 -15.97
C ASN A 44 -8.67 -0.34 -17.21
N ARG A 45 -9.34 0.81 -17.31
CA ARG A 45 -9.06 1.84 -18.32
C ARG A 45 -7.80 2.64 -17.96
N TRP A 46 -7.28 3.42 -18.90
CA TRP A 46 -6.12 4.31 -18.71
C TRP A 46 -6.28 5.29 -17.53
N THR A 47 -7.52 5.61 -17.15
CA THR A 47 -7.86 6.44 -15.98
C THR A 47 -7.44 5.82 -14.64
N LYS A 48 -7.06 4.53 -14.61
CA LYS A 48 -6.55 3.83 -13.43
C LYS A 48 -5.25 4.42 -12.90
N ILE A 49 -4.34 4.84 -13.78
CA ILE A 49 -3.04 5.41 -13.40
C ILE A 49 -3.23 6.71 -12.60
N PRO A 50 -3.91 7.75 -13.12
CA PRO A 50 -4.08 9.00 -12.38
C PRO A 50 -4.92 8.79 -11.12
N ALA A 51 -5.96 7.95 -11.16
CA ALA A 51 -6.77 7.66 -9.98
C ALA A 51 -5.95 7.02 -8.85
N MET A 52 -5.04 6.07 -9.17
CA MET A 52 -4.14 5.50 -8.17
C MET A 52 -3.17 6.54 -7.62
N TRP A 53 -2.60 7.41 -8.46
CA TRP A 53 -1.73 8.49 -7.98
C TRP A 53 -2.45 9.47 -7.05
N PHE A 54 -3.70 9.84 -7.35
CA PHE A 54 -4.50 10.67 -6.45
C PHE A 54 -4.82 9.96 -5.14
N ALA A 55 -5.07 8.65 -5.15
CA ALA A 55 -5.27 7.86 -3.95
C ALA A 55 -4.01 7.75 -3.06
N ALA A 56 -2.81 7.91 -3.65
CA ALA A 56 -1.57 7.91 -2.90
C ALA A 56 -1.42 9.14 -2.00
N LEU A 57 -2.05 10.28 -2.34
CA LEU A 57 -2.00 11.51 -1.55
C LEU A 57 -2.61 11.35 -0.15
N PRO A 58 -3.88 10.96 0.03
CA PRO A 58 -4.45 10.76 1.36
C PRO A 58 -3.77 9.63 2.12
N ALA A 59 -3.30 8.58 1.42
CA ALA A 59 -2.55 7.49 2.05
C ALA A 59 -1.21 7.97 2.62
N ALA A 60 -0.46 8.78 1.87
CA ALA A 60 0.80 9.36 2.35
C ALA A 60 0.57 10.37 3.49
N GLY A 61 -0.47 11.20 3.41
CA GLY A 61 -0.84 12.12 4.47
C GLY A 61 -1.17 11.40 5.78
N LEU A 62 -1.91 10.28 5.71
CA LEU A 62 -2.21 9.44 6.88
C LEU A 62 -0.93 8.81 7.47
N MET A 63 0.02 8.41 6.63
CA MET A 63 1.30 7.84 7.08
C MET A 63 2.16 8.86 7.83
N VAL A 64 2.21 10.10 7.35
CA VAL A 64 2.94 11.18 8.04
C VAL A 64 2.27 11.55 9.35
N ALA A 65 0.94 11.71 9.37
CA ALA A 65 0.20 12.01 10.59
C ALA A 65 0.43 10.97 11.69
N LEU A 66 0.63 9.70 11.31
CA LEU A 66 0.88 8.59 12.23
C LEU A 66 2.38 8.29 12.45
N ASN A 67 3.31 9.11 11.94
CA ASN A 67 4.77 8.95 12.07
C ASN A 67 5.28 7.55 11.66
N TYR A 68 4.73 7.00 10.58
CA TYR A 68 5.11 5.67 10.11
C TYR A 68 6.38 5.67 9.27
N LYS A 69 7.19 4.60 9.40
CA LYS A 69 8.33 4.36 8.51
C LYS A 69 7.83 3.86 7.14
N PRO A 70 7.90 4.68 6.07
CA PRO A 70 7.31 4.34 4.77
C PRO A 70 7.93 3.08 4.14
N VAL A 71 9.20 2.79 4.44
CA VAL A 71 9.94 1.64 3.90
C VAL A 71 9.30 0.31 4.29
N VAL A 72 8.88 0.15 5.55
CA VAL A 72 8.29 -1.11 6.04
C VAL A 72 6.96 -1.38 5.36
N LEU A 73 6.14 -0.35 5.20
CA LEU A 73 4.85 -0.43 4.51
C LEU A 73 5.02 -0.70 3.01
N CYS A 74 6.05 -0.13 2.39
CA CYS A 74 6.37 -0.39 0.99
C CYS A 74 6.67 -1.89 0.75
N VAL A 75 7.45 -2.52 1.63
CA VAL A 75 7.73 -3.97 1.57
C VAL A 75 6.45 -4.80 1.74
N LEU A 76 5.59 -4.44 2.69
CA LEU A 76 4.30 -5.12 2.90
C LEU A 76 3.36 -4.99 1.69
N MET A 77 3.28 -3.80 1.09
CA MET A 77 2.48 -3.55 -0.11
C MET A 77 3.01 -4.30 -1.33
N LEU A 78 4.34 -4.43 -1.49
CA LEU A 78 4.94 -5.26 -2.53
C LEU A 78 4.53 -6.73 -2.38
N GLY A 79 4.63 -7.27 -1.17
CA GLY A 79 4.23 -8.65 -0.87
C GLY A 79 2.74 -8.89 -1.15
N SER A 80 1.87 -7.99 -0.68
CA SER A 80 0.43 -8.08 -0.92
C SER A 80 0.06 -7.94 -2.40
N ASN A 81 0.71 -7.02 -3.11
CA ASN A 81 0.49 -6.87 -4.55
C ASN A 81 0.94 -8.11 -5.32
N TRP A 82 2.01 -8.78 -4.89
CA TRP A 82 2.45 -10.06 -5.47
C TRP A 82 1.41 -11.17 -5.25
N PHE A 83 0.88 -11.32 -4.04
CA PHE A 83 -0.21 -12.27 -3.75
C PHE A 83 -1.48 -11.97 -4.57
N ARG A 84 -1.86 -10.69 -4.68
CA ARG A 84 -2.99 -10.24 -5.52
C ARG A 84 -2.80 -10.60 -6.99
N ILE A 85 -1.61 -10.39 -7.54
CA ILE A 85 -1.28 -10.76 -8.92
C ILE A 85 -1.39 -12.28 -9.13
N GLN A 86 -0.92 -13.09 -8.16
CA GLN A 86 -1.05 -14.54 -8.24
C GLN A 86 -2.51 -14.99 -8.24
N ASN A 87 -3.34 -14.45 -7.34
CA ASN A 87 -4.78 -14.74 -7.30
C ASN A 87 -5.52 -14.32 -8.57
N LEU A 88 -5.05 -13.28 -9.27
CA LEU A 88 -5.63 -12.84 -10.55
C LEU A 88 -5.20 -13.68 -11.74
N LYS A 89 -4.05 -14.37 -11.66
CA LYS A 89 -3.57 -15.30 -12.69
C LYS A 89 -4.23 -16.67 -12.60
N ASP A 90 -4.90 -16.96 -11.49
CA ASP A 90 -5.58 -18.22 -11.27
C ASP A 90 -6.79 -18.35 -12.22
N PRO A 91 -6.83 -19.36 -13.11
CA PRO A 91 -7.90 -19.52 -14.12
C PRO A 91 -9.31 -19.68 -13.53
N GLY A 92 -9.43 -19.97 -12.23
CA GLY A 92 -10.72 -20.04 -11.52
C GLY A 92 -11.32 -18.68 -11.13
N HIS A 93 -10.54 -17.59 -11.13
CA HIS A 93 -11.02 -16.26 -10.72
C HIS A 93 -11.44 -15.40 -11.92
N SER A 94 -12.61 -15.68 -12.48
CA SER A 94 -13.19 -14.97 -13.63
C SER A 94 -13.69 -13.54 -13.34
N LYS A 95 -13.11 -12.80 -12.37
CA LYS A 95 -13.55 -11.41 -12.07
C LYS A 95 -13.38 -10.47 -13.28
N PHE A 96 -12.49 -10.83 -14.20
CA PHE A 96 -12.21 -10.10 -15.45
C PHE A 96 -12.52 -10.89 -16.71
N GLY A 97 -13.53 -11.78 -16.65
CA GLY A 97 -14.06 -12.48 -17.82
C GLY A 97 -14.32 -11.50 -18.96
N ASN A 98 -13.59 -11.67 -20.06
CA ASN A 98 -13.73 -10.99 -21.35
C ASN A 98 -13.33 -9.50 -21.44
N ARG A 99 -12.86 -8.85 -20.37
CA ARG A 99 -12.20 -7.53 -20.49
C ARG A 99 -10.74 -7.79 -20.75
N VAL A 100 -10.27 -7.44 -21.95
CA VAL A 100 -8.86 -7.41 -22.37
C VAL A 100 -8.05 -6.69 -21.29
N THR A 101 -7.60 -7.46 -20.31
CA THR A 101 -6.88 -6.96 -19.15
C THR A 101 -5.49 -6.73 -19.67
N ARG A 102 -5.19 -5.49 -20.03
CA ARG A 102 -3.84 -5.06 -20.33
C ARG A 102 -3.05 -5.17 -19.03
N TRP A 103 -2.52 -6.36 -18.77
CA TRP A 103 -1.75 -6.67 -17.56
C TRP A 103 -0.72 -5.57 -17.28
N THR A 104 -0.09 -5.04 -18.33
CA THR A 104 0.83 -3.90 -18.26
C THR A 104 0.25 -2.68 -17.53
N LEU A 105 -0.99 -2.28 -17.79
CA LEU A 105 -1.64 -1.16 -17.09
C LEU A 105 -1.88 -1.47 -15.60
N PHE A 106 -2.21 -2.71 -15.28
CA PHE A 106 -2.41 -3.17 -13.91
C PHE A 106 -1.10 -3.14 -13.11
N TYR A 107 -0.01 -3.62 -13.73
CA TYR A 107 1.33 -3.58 -13.16
C TYR A 107 1.82 -2.13 -13.00
N VAL A 108 1.78 -1.32 -14.06
CA VAL A 108 2.26 0.07 -14.01
C VAL A 108 1.51 0.90 -12.97
N ALA A 109 0.19 0.76 -12.88
CA ALA A 109 -0.59 1.51 -11.90
C ALA A 109 -0.29 1.06 -10.45
N SER A 110 -0.24 -0.26 -10.20
CA SER A 110 0.01 -0.78 -8.85
C SER A 110 1.45 -0.50 -8.37
N TYR A 111 2.45 -0.74 -9.21
CA TYR A 111 3.85 -0.46 -8.86
C TYR A 111 4.14 1.05 -8.83
N GLY A 112 3.49 1.83 -9.69
CA GLY A 112 3.55 3.29 -9.66
C GLY A 112 3.02 3.86 -8.35
N TYR A 113 1.89 3.34 -7.85
CA TYR A 113 1.36 3.69 -6.54
C TYR A 113 2.35 3.38 -5.42
N ILE A 114 2.88 2.14 -5.41
CA ILE A 114 3.80 1.67 -4.37
C ILE A 114 5.09 2.52 -4.33
N LEU A 115 5.63 2.90 -5.49
CA LEU A 115 6.81 3.76 -5.57
C LEU A 115 6.52 5.23 -5.23
N SER A 116 5.33 5.73 -5.58
CA SER A 116 4.93 7.12 -5.30
C SER A 116 4.70 7.38 -3.80
N LEU A 117 4.27 6.36 -3.06
CA LEU A 117 3.97 6.46 -1.63
C LEU A 117 5.15 6.90 -0.76
N PRO A 118 6.32 6.23 -0.77
CA PRO A 118 7.46 6.65 0.02
C PRO A 118 7.94 8.05 -0.41
N PHE A 119 7.91 8.36 -1.71
CA PHE A 119 8.27 9.68 -2.21
C PHE A 119 7.36 10.78 -1.65
N LEU A 120 6.03 10.56 -1.66
CA LEU A 120 5.04 11.48 -1.09
C LEU A 120 5.16 11.59 0.43
N VAL A 121 5.43 10.50 1.14
CA VAL A 121 5.64 10.54 2.59
C VAL A 121 6.87 11.38 2.92
N TYR A 122 8.00 11.18 2.25
CA TYR A 122 9.19 12.01 2.44
C TYR A 122 8.93 13.48 2.09
N TYR A 123 8.17 13.74 1.01
CA TYR A 123 7.80 15.09 0.63
C TYR A 123 6.92 15.77 1.69
N PHE A 124 5.87 15.11 2.17
CA PHE A 124 4.99 15.68 3.20
C PHE A 124 5.69 15.83 4.55
N ASP A 125 6.55 14.88 4.94
CA ASP A 125 7.37 14.98 6.16
C ASP A 125 8.30 16.19 6.10
N SER A 126 8.94 16.44 4.95
CA SER A 126 9.77 17.63 4.73
C SER A 126 8.98 18.95 4.76
N LEU A 127 7.70 18.91 4.38
CA LEU A 127 6.81 20.08 4.36
C LEU A 127 6.27 20.41 5.77
N LEU A 128 6.03 19.39 6.60
CA LEU A 128 5.50 19.51 7.96
C LEU A 128 6.57 19.80 9.02
N SER A 129 7.85 19.69 8.66
CA SER A 129 9.01 19.97 9.53
C SER A 129 9.61 21.37 9.35
N GLN A 130 9.00 22.21 8.49
CA GLN A 130 9.25 23.66 8.39
C GLN A 130 8.29 24.45 9.27
#